data_AF-K0VRG0-F1
#
_entry.id   AF-K0VRG0-F1
#
_cell.length_a   1.000
_cell.length_b   1.000
_cell.length_c   1.000
_cell.angle_alpha   90.00
_cell.angle_beta   90.00
_cell.angle_gamma   90.00
#
_symmetry.space_group_name_H-M   'P 1'
#
loop_
_entity.id
_entity.type
_entity.pdbx_description
1 polymer ?
#
loop_
_entity_poly.entity_id
_entity_poly.type
_entity_poly.pdbx_seq_one_letter_code
_entity_poly.pdbx_strand_id
1 'polypeptide(L)'
;FDIRLPRTDIVIWVRMPRLLCLWGALTRWLKHIGRTRPEMAPGCIEKVDWEFLQYIWTFEKKFAPLVTAAIATHGPDVPVLQLKSRHQMRALLDLLGVPA
;
A
#
# COMPACT_ATOMS: atom_id res chain seq x y z
N PHE A 1 11.59 -10.79 0.43
CA PHE A 1 12.13 -9.60 -0.27
C PHE A 1 13.29 -10.03 -1.15
N ASP A 2 14.23 -10.80 -0.61
CA ASP A 2 15.13 -11.77 -1.25
C ASP A 2 14.88 -12.18 -2.72
N ILE A 3 13.66 -12.54 -3.14
CA ILE A 3 13.43 -13.01 -4.52
C ILE A 3 13.21 -11.84 -5.50
N ARG A 4 12.33 -10.89 -5.14
CA ARG A 4 11.89 -9.82 -6.05
C ARG A 4 12.82 -8.64 -6.02
N LEU A 5 13.27 -8.24 -4.82
CA LEU A 5 14.00 -6.98 -4.65
C LEU A 5 15.32 -6.92 -5.42
N PRO A 6 16.16 -7.98 -5.45
CA PRO A 6 17.41 -7.96 -6.23
C PRO A 6 17.20 -7.88 -7.76
N ARG A 7 15.98 -8.08 -8.25
CA ARG A 7 15.63 -8.10 -9.68
C ARG A 7 14.83 -6.87 -10.11
N THR A 8 14.63 -5.91 -9.21
CA THR A 8 13.79 -4.74 -9.44
C THR A 8 14.65 -3.51 -9.70
N ASP A 9 14.30 -2.72 -10.72
CA ASP A 9 15.00 -1.48 -11.04
C ASP A 9 14.64 -0.31 -10.10
N ILE A 10 13.42 -0.31 -9.55
CA ILE A 10 12.94 0.73 -8.62
C ILE A 10 11.86 0.21 -7.68
N VAL A 11 11.90 0.65 -6.41
CA VAL A 11 10.83 0.41 -5.44
C VAL A 11 9.95 1.66 -5.34
N ILE A 12 8.66 1.51 -5.65
CA ILE A 12 7.66 2.54 -5.37
C ILE A 12 6.99 2.21 -4.04
N TRP A 13 7.31 2.98 -3.00
CA TRP A 13 6.79 2.77 -1.65
C TRP A 13 5.70 3.78 -1.30
N VAL A 14 4.44 3.33 -1.37
CA VAL A 14 3.27 4.14 -1.00
C VAL A 14 3.08 4.15 0.51
N ARG A 15 3.34 5.30 1.14
CA ARG A 15 3.32 5.53 2.59
C ARG A 15 2.31 6.62 2.97
N MET A 16 1.05 6.38 2.65
CA MET A 16 -0.04 7.32 2.95
C MET A 16 -0.26 7.49 4.47
N PRO A 17 -0.80 8.64 4.93
CA PRO A 17 -1.12 8.83 6.34
C PRO A 17 -2.12 7.79 6.83
N ARG A 18 -1.90 7.26 8.04
CA ARG A 18 -2.73 6.19 8.63
C ARG A 18 -4.24 6.48 8.61
N LEU A 19 -4.62 7.74 8.87
CA LEU A 19 -6.01 8.17 8.87
C LEU A 19 -6.64 8.06 7.48
N LEU A 20 -5.87 8.39 6.43
CA LEU A 20 -6.34 8.26 5.05
C LEU A 20 -6.53 6.78 4.67
N CYS A 21 -5.60 5.91 5.10
CA CYS A 21 -5.72 4.47 4.88
C CYS A 21 -6.95 3.88 5.59
N LEU A 22 -7.13 4.21 6.86
CA LEU A 22 -8.29 3.78 7.65
C LEU A 22 -9.60 4.27 7.04
N TRP A 23 -9.67 5.57 6.73
CA TRP A 23 -10.84 6.15 6.08
C TRP A 23 -11.16 5.42 4.76
N GLY A 24 -10.15 5.24 3.89
CA GLY A 24 -10.34 4.53 2.62
C GLY A 24 -10.79 3.08 2.79
N ALA A 25 -10.23 2.35 3.76
CA ALA A 25 -10.63 0.99 4.07
C ALA A 25 -12.09 0.92 4.56
N LEU A 26 -12.47 1.79 5.50
CA LEU A 26 -13.82 1.83 6.07
C LEU A 26 -14.86 2.27 5.02
N THR A 27 -14.59 3.31 4.23
CA THR A 27 -15.53 3.75 3.18
C THR A 27 -15.75 2.66 2.14
N ARG A 28 -14.68 1.95 1.74
CA ARG A 28 -14.79 0.83 0.78
C ARG A 28 -15.57 -0.32 1.37
N TRP A 29 -15.29 -0.68 2.61
CA TRP A 29 -16.02 -1.72 3.31
C TRP A 29 -17.50 -1.38 3.37
N LEU A 30 -17.88 -0.20 3.89
CA LEU A 30 -19.28 0.26 3.95
C LEU A 30 -20.00 0.21 2.59
N LYS A 31 -19.32 0.60 1.50
CA LYS A 31 -19.88 0.56 0.14
C LYS A 31 -20.15 -0.87 -0.35
N HIS A 32 -19.40 -1.86 0.13
CA HIS A 32 -19.43 -3.24 -0.34
C HIS A 32 -19.80 -4.25 0.76
N ILE A 33 -20.43 -3.81 1.86
CA ILE A 33 -20.89 -4.72 2.91
C ILE A 33 -21.79 -5.80 2.31
N GLY A 34 -21.46 -7.06 2.58
CA GLY A 34 -22.21 -8.22 2.08
C GLY A 34 -22.05 -8.49 0.58
N ARG A 35 -21.15 -7.78 -0.11
CA ARG A 35 -20.90 -7.95 -1.56
C ARG A 35 -19.41 -8.16 -1.82
N THR A 36 -19.10 -8.98 -2.83
CA THR A 36 -17.74 -9.07 -3.35
C THR A 36 -17.43 -7.80 -4.14
N ARG A 37 -16.29 -7.17 -3.86
CA ARG A 37 -15.82 -6.02 -4.64
C ARG A 37 -15.45 -6.49 -6.06
N PRO A 38 -15.73 -5.71 -7.12
CA PRO A 38 -15.41 -6.12 -8.50
C PRO A 38 -13.94 -6.52 -8.71
N GLU A 39 -13.02 -5.87 -8.01
CA GLU A 39 -11.57 -6.13 -8.05
C GLU A 39 -11.12 -7.37 -7.26
N MET A 40 -12.05 -8.06 -6.58
CA MET A 40 -11.75 -9.22 -5.76
C MET A 40 -12.26 -10.50 -6.42
N ALA A 41 -11.61 -11.63 -6.11
CA ALA A 41 -12.06 -12.93 -6.59
C ALA A 41 -13.52 -13.20 -6.17
N PRO A 42 -14.34 -13.82 -7.05
CA PRO A 42 -15.73 -14.14 -6.75
C PRO A 42 -15.89 -14.87 -5.41
N GLY A 43 -16.87 -14.46 -4.60
CA GLY A 43 -17.13 -15.06 -3.29
C GLY A 43 -16.22 -14.56 -2.15
N CYS A 44 -15.23 -13.70 -2.44
CA CYS A 44 -14.40 -13.10 -1.41
C CYS A 44 -15.09 -11.88 -0.80
N ILE A 45 -15.81 -12.08 0.30
CA ILE A 45 -16.43 -10.99 1.06
C ILE A 45 -15.34 -10.28 1.87
N GLU A 46 -15.25 -8.96 1.73
CA GLU A 46 -14.25 -8.16 2.43
C GLU A 46 -14.55 -8.14 3.93
N LYS A 47 -13.62 -8.65 4.74
CA LYS A 47 -13.69 -8.64 6.20
C LYS A 47 -12.83 -7.51 6.75
N VAL A 48 -13.46 -6.50 7.34
CA VAL A 48 -12.79 -5.47 8.13
C VAL A 48 -13.11 -5.73 9.59
N ASP A 49 -12.14 -6.32 10.31
CA ASP A 49 -12.22 -6.57 11.74
C ASP A 49 -11.24 -5.68 12.52
N TRP A 50 -11.30 -5.78 13.85
CA TRP A 50 -10.44 -5.00 14.73
C TRP A 50 -8.96 -5.26 14.48
N GLU A 51 -8.57 -6.51 14.24
CA GLU A 51 -7.19 -6.88 13.95
C GLU A 51 -6.67 -6.20 12.68
N PHE A 52 -7.49 -6.13 11.63
CA PHE A 52 -7.17 -5.43 10.40
C PHE A 52 -7.00 -3.92 10.62
N LEU A 53 -7.87 -3.28 11.39
CA LEU A 53 -7.76 -1.85 11.70
C LEU A 53 -6.53 -1.56 12.57
N GLN A 54 -6.25 -2.40 13.56
CA GLN A 54 -5.05 -2.33 14.39
C GLN A 54 -3.78 -2.52 13.56
N TYR A 55 -3.80 -3.42 12.58
CA TYR A 55 -2.70 -3.59 11.62
C TYR A 55 -2.44 -2.29 10.85
N ILE A 56 -3.47 -1.68 10.27
CA ILE A 56 -3.31 -0.39 9.55
C ILE A 56 -2.74 0.68 10.49
N TRP A 57 -3.26 0.79 11.70
CA TRP A 57 -2.83 1.80 12.67
C TRP A 57 -1.37 1.62 13.11
N THR A 58 -0.93 0.37 13.28
CA THR A 58 0.41 0.03 13.80
C THR A 58 1.43 -0.26 12.71
N PHE A 59 1.02 -0.25 11.43
CA PHE A 59 1.88 -0.56 10.28
C PHE A 59 3.21 0.20 10.31
N GLU A 60 3.16 1.51 10.49
CA GLU A 60 4.34 2.37 10.51
C GLU A 60 5.30 2.03 11.64
N LYS A 61 4.78 1.60 12.80
CA LYS A 61 5.59 1.24 13.96
C LYS A 61 6.19 -0.18 13.84
N LYS A 62 5.42 -1.13 13.30
CA LYS A 62 5.77 -2.56 13.33
C LYS A 62 6.36 -3.07 12.03
N PHE A 63 5.81 -2.65 10.88
CA PHE A 63 6.13 -3.22 9.58
C PHE A 63 7.06 -2.34 8.75
N ALA A 64 6.93 -1.01 8.83
CA ALA A 64 7.82 -0.12 8.08
C ALA A 64 9.32 -0.35 8.40
N PRO A 65 9.76 -0.60 9.66
CA PRO A 65 11.15 -0.95 9.93
C PRO A 65 11.59 -2.26 9.28
N LEU A 66 10.71 -3.26 9.21
CA LEU A 66 10.99 -4.54 8.54
C LEU A 66 11.16 -4.37 7.03
N VAL A 67 10.33 -3.53 6.42
CA VAL A 67 10.45 -3.19 4.98
C VAL A 67 11.77 -2.46 4.73
N THR A 68 12.11 -1.45 5.53
CA THR A 68 13.38 -0.72 5.40
C THR A 68 14.58 -1.65 5.56
N ALA A 69 14.56 -2.54 6.57
CA ALA A 69 15.62 -3.53 6.78
C ALA A 69 15.74 -4.48 5.59
N ALA A 70 14.61 -4.98 5.08
CA ALA A 70 14.61 -5.86 3.92
C ALA A 70 15.12 -5.17 2.65
N ILE A 71 14.85 -3.87 2.49
CA ILE A 71 15.42 -3.07 1.39
C ILE A 71 16.94 -2.96 1.54
N ALA A 72 17.41 -2.58 2.72
CA ALA A 72 18.85 -2.48 3.00
C ALA A 72 19.58 -3.82 2.77
N THR A 73 18.95 -4.95 3.11
CA THR A 73 19.56 -6.28 2.96
C THR A 73 19.55 -6.79 1.53
N HIS A 74 18.46 -6.62 0.78
CA HIS A 74 18.25 -7.31 -0.50
C HIS A 74 18.33 -6.40 -1.73
N GLY A 75 18.41 -5.08 -1.55
CA GLY A 75 18.48 -4.12 -2.64
C GLY A 75 19.02 -2.77 -2.17
N PRO A 76 20.22 -2.73 -1.57
CA PRO A 76 20.81 -1.50 -1.07
C PRO A 76 21.01 -0.44 -2.17
N ASP A 77 21.24 -0.89 -3.41
CA ASP A 77 21.45 -0.03 -4.57
C ASP A 77 20.17 0.26 -5.37
N VAL A 78 19.04 -0.36 -4.98
CA VAL A 78 17.76 -0.16 -5.68
C VAL A 78 17.16 1.18 -5.24
N PRO A 79 16.89 2.13 -6.16
CA PRO A 79 16.27 3.40 -5.81
C PRO A 79 14.87 3.20 -5.22
N VAL A 80 14.54 3.98 -4.19
CA VAL A 80 13.24 3.92 -3.50
C VAL A 80 12.52 5.26 -3.62
N LEU A 81 11.43 5.28 -4.38
CA LEU A 81 10.52 6.42 -4.48
C LEU A 81 9.40 6.31 -3.43
N GLN A 82 9.43 7.18 -2.41
CA GLN A 82 8.39 7.19 -1.38
C GLN A 82 7.26 8.17 -1.72
N LEU A 83 6.03 7.68 -1.77
CA LEU A 83 4.82 8.47 -2.03
C LEU A 83 3.99 8.59 -0.76
N LYS A 84 3.96 9.79 -0.15
CA LYS A 84 3.33 10.08 1.13
C LYS A 84 1.98 10.79 1.01
N SER A 85 1.56 11.16 -0.20
CA SER A 85 0.30 11.86 -0.42
C SER A 85 -0.33 11.53 -1.77
N ARG A 86 -1.64 11.80 -1.89
CA ARG A 86 -2.37 11.71 -3.17
C ARG A 86 -1.81 12.69 -4.20
N HIS A 87 -1.31 13.84 -3.77
CA HIS A 87 -0.67 14.80 -4.65
C HIS A 87 0.59 14.21 -5.31
N GLN A 88 1.47 13.59 -4.52
CA GLN A 88 2.67 12.94 -5.06
C GLN A 88 2.32 11.78 -6.00
N MET A 89 1.29 11.01 -5.68
CA MET A 89 0.81 9.96 -6.58
C MET A 89 0.30 10.54 -7.91
N ARG A 90 -0.50 11.61 -7.90
CA ARG A 90 -0.97 12.26 -9.13
C ARG A 90 0.18 12.81 -9.96
N ALA A 91 1.12 13.51 -9.33
CA ALA A 91 2.31 14.01 -10.01
C ALA A 91 3.12 12.89 -10.69
N LEU A 92 3.22 11.71 -10.06
CA LEU A 92 3.82 10.55 -10.70
C LEU A 92 3.00 10.06 -11.90
N LEU A 93 1.68 9.95 -11.78
CA LEU A 93 0.79 9.50 -12.87
C LEU A 93 0.82 10.47 -14.06
N ASP A 94 0.87 11.78 -13.81
CA ASP A 94 0.97 12.82 -14.84
C ASP A 94 2.27 12.67 -15.65
N LEU A 95 3.40 12.35 -14.98
CA LEU A 95 4.68 12.10 -15.65
C LEU A 95 4.67 10.84 -16.53
N LEU A 96 3.82 9.86 -16.20
CA LEU A 96 3.69 8.62 -16.96
C LEU A 96 2.74 8.75 -18.16
N GLY A 97 2.11 9.91 -18.35
CA GLY A 97 1.15 10.13 -19.43
C GLY A 97 -0.12 9.27 -19.30
N VAL A 98 -0.42 8.77 -18.10
CA VAL A 98 -1.63 7.99 -17.86
C VAL A 98 -2.80 8.96 -17.77
N PRO A 99 -3.81 8.88 -18.65
CA PRO A 99 -4.99 9.75 -18.55
C PRO A 99 -5.71 9.52 -17.21
N ALA A 100 -6.15 10.63 -16.59
CA ALA A 100 -6.83 10.66 -15.30
C ALA A 100 -8.20 9.96 -15.31
#